data_AF-A0A6G0U529-F1
#
_entry.id   AF-A0A6G0U529-F1
#
_cell.length_a   1.000
_cell.length_b   1.000
_cell.length_c   1.000
_cell.angle_alpha   90.00
_cell.angle_beta   90.00
_cell.angle_gamma   90.00
#
_symmetry.space_group_name_H-M   'P 1'
#
loop_
_entity.id
_entity.type
_entity.pdbx_description
1 polymer ?
#
loop_
_entity_poly.entity_id
_entity_poly.type
_entity_poly.pdbx_seq_one_letter_code
_entity_poly.pdbx_strand_id
1 'polypeptide(L)'
;YVYPSIDDLANQLDHVLRYFGLQSIVGLGVGAGGNILARFAYRQPTKVEALCLINVVSTPAGWIEYGYQKLNSRYLKSKGMTQGVMDYLMWHHFGKGTEERNHDLARVYREYFEHSVHPGNLAAFIDSYVRRTDLGISRSTPTSESCPAGRRLSMSTTLQMPIINVCGALSPHQEDTVTLNSRLDPTKSSWMKISDCSMVLEEVPQKMCEALRLFLQGLGYGKPNQSSCTTIYRYNILLITILLT
;
A
#
# COMPACT_ATOMS: atom_id res chain seq x y z
N TYR A 1 10.08 19.99 14.72
CA TYR A 1 9.91 19.46 13.35
C TYR A 1 8.44 19.14 13.13
N VAL A 2 7.87 19.57 12.00
CA VAL A 2 6.49 19.20 11.61
C VAL A 2 6.59 18.06 10.61
N TYR A 3 6.04 16.90 10.97
CA TYR A 3 6.07 15.73 10.10
C TYR A 3 5.04 15.87 8.97
N PRO A 4 5.39 15.53 7.71
CA PRO A 4 4.49 15.68 6.56
C PRO A 4 3.21 14.86 6.72
N SER A 5 2.09 15.37 6.20
CA SER A 5 0.87 14.57 6.08
C SER A 5 1.07 13.44 5.06
N ILE A 6 0.19 12.43 5.08
CA ILE A 6 0.20 11.37 4.07
C ILE A 6 0.00 11.93 2.65
N ASP A 7 -0.76 13.02 2.51
CA ASP A 7 -0.93 13.73 1.25
C ASP A 7 0.36 14.42 0.79
N ASP A 8 1.10 15.04 1.71
CA ASP A 8 2.40 15.65 1.43
C ASP A 8 3.43 14.58 1.04
N LEU A 9 3.45 13.44 1.72
CA LEU A 9 4.31 12.30 1.36
C LEU A 9 4.01 11.79 -0.05
N ALA A 10 2.72 11.71 -0.43
CA ALA A 10 2.34 11.32 -1.78
C ALA A 10 2.79 12.35 -2.83
N ASN A 11 2.74 13.64 -2.51
CA ASN A 11 3.21 14.70 -3.40
C ASN A 11 4.74 14.66 -3.60
N GLN A 12 5.50 14.19 -2.62
CA GLN A 12 6.96 14.06 -2.73
C GLN A 12 7.41 13.05 -3.78
N LEU A 13 6.57 12.06 -4.12
CA LEU A 13 6.91 11.06 -5.13
C LEU A 13 7.14 11.67 -6.51
N ASP A 14 6.45 12.76 -6.85
CA ASP A 14 6.69 13.47 -8.10
C ASP A 14 8.11 14.06 -8.16
N HIS A 15 8.61 14.60 -7.05
CA HIS A 15 9.98 15.09 -6.97
C HIS A 15 11.00 13.95 -7.15
N VAL A 16 10.72 12.77 -6.58
CA VAL A 16 11.55 11.57 -6.76
C VAL A 16 11.59 11.15 -8.23
N LEU A 17 10.43 11.04 -8.90
CA LEU A 17 10.37 10.68 -10.32
C LEU A 17 11.15 11.67 -11.18
N ARG A 18 10.97 12.98 -10.94
CA ARG A 18 11.68 14.03 -11.68
C ARG A 18 13.18 13.99 -11.44
N TYR A 19 13.63 13.80 -10.21
CA TYR A 19 15.05 13.71 -9.86
C TYR A 19 15.75 12.57 -10.60
N PHE A 20 15.09 11.41 -10.69
CA PHE A 20 15.62 10.24 -11.40
C PHE A 20 15.28 10.22 -12.91
N GLY A 21 14.55 11.21 -13.44
CA GLY A 21 14.14 11.26 -14.85
C GLY A 21 13.15 10.17 -15.27
N LEU A 22 12.35 9.65 -14.33
CA LEU A 22 11.35 8.61 -14.57
C LEU A 22 10.05 9.21 -15.10
N GLN A 23 9.54 8.67 -16.21
CA GLN A 23 8.27 9.12 -16.80
C GLN A 23 7.06 8.49 -16.11
N SER A 24 7.19 7.22 -15.72
CA SER A 24 6.15 6.40 -15.14
C SER A 24 6.74 5.31 -14.24
N ILE A 25 5.91 4.74 -13.37
CA ILE A 25 6.29 3.65 -12.45
C ILE A 25 5.25 2.54 -12.42
N VAL A 26 5.70 1.34 -12.04
CA VAL A 26 4.84 0.31 -11.44
C VAL A 26 5.07 0.36 -9.94
N GLY A 27 4.04 0.73 -9.18
CA GLY A 27 4.16 0.91 -7.73
C GLY A 27 3.87 -0.37 -6.96
N LEU A 28 4.65 -0.66 -5.92
CA LEU A 28 4.38 -1.72 -4.94
C LEU A 28 4.30 -1.07 -3.55
N GLY A 29 3.17 -1.19 -2.87
CA GLY A 29 2.98 -0.56 -1.57
C GLY A 29 2.32 -1.47 -0.58
N VAL A 30 2.85 -1.46 0.65
CA VAL A 30 2.30 -2.18 1.79
C VAL A 30 1.68 -1.18 2.76
N GLY A 31 0.48 -1.46 3.25
CA GLY A 31 -0.18 -0.66 4.28
C GLY A 31 -0.23 0.83 3.96
N ALA A 32 0.44 1.62 4.80
CA ALA A 32 0.52 3.07 4.64
C ALA A 32 1.26 3.48 3.35
N GLY A 33 2.29 2.75 2.94
CA GLY A 33 3.01 3.00 1.69
C GLY A 33 2.12 2.79 0.45
N GLY A 34 1.24 1.78 0.49
CA GLY A 34 0.24 1.59 -0.56
C GLY A 34 -0.84 2.68 -0.58
N ASN A 35 -1.23 3.23 0.58
CA ASN A 35 -2.12 4.39 0.65
C ASN A 35 -1.46 5.64 0.03
N ILE A 36 -0.18 5.89 0.32
CA ILE A 36 0.62 6.99 -0.27
C ILE A 36 0.69 6.83 -1.80
N LEU A 37 1.03 5.63 -2.29
CA LEU A 37 1.08 5.34 -3.72
C LEU A 37 -0.28 5.51 -4.40
N ALA A 38 -1.37 5.06 -3.77
CA ALA A 38 -2.73 5.23 -4.29
C ALA A 38 -3.10 6.72 -4.42
N ARG A 39 -2.75 7.57 -3.44
CA ARG A 39 -2.98 9.02 -3.51
C ARG A 39 -2.19 9.66 -4.65
N PHE A 40 -0.93 9.28 -4.80
CA PHE A 40 -0.10 9.75 -5.90
C PHE A 40 -0.68 9.33 -7.26
N ALA A 41 -1.06 8.07 -7.39
CA ALA A 41 -1.66 7.51 -8.60
C ALA A 41 -3.01 8.15 -8.96
N TYR A 42 -3.83 8.48 -7.96
CA TYR A 42 -5.09 9.20 -8.16
C TYR A 42 -4.86 10.61 -8.71
N ARG A 43 -3.83 11.33 -8.23
CA ARG A 43 -3.49 12.68 -8.68
C ARG A 43 -2.75 12.71 -10.01
N GLN A 44 -1.90 11.72 -10.26
CA GLN A 44 -1.00 11.66 -11.43
C GLN A 44 -1.15 10.32 -12.15
N PRO A 45 -2.35 9.99 -12.69
CA PRO A 45 -2.62 8.67 -13.28
C PRO A 45 -1.72 8.35 -14.47
N THR A 46 -1.23 9.36 -15.21
CA THR A 46 -0.32 9.17 -16.34
C THR A 46 1.09 8.76 -15.93
N LYS A 47 1.46 8.90 -14.65
CA LYS A 47 2.78 8.53 -14.12
C LYS A 47 2.80 7.17 -13.44
N VAL A 48 1.68 6.44 -13.45
CA VAL A 48 1.57 5.14 -12.79
C VAL A 48 0.96 4.15 -13.78
N GLU A 49 1.77 3.20 -14.23
CA GLU A 49 1.40 2.16 -15.19
C GLU A 49 0.57 1.07 -14.53
N ALA A 50 0.88 0.72 -13.28
CA ALA A 50 0.16 -0.27 -12.49
C ALA A 50 0.48 -0.15 -11.00
N LEU A 51 -0.39 -0.71 -10.15
CA LEU A 51 -0.16 -0.79 -8.70
C LEU A 51 -0.33 -2.21 -8.16
N CYS A 52 0.57 -2.59 -7.27
CA CYS A 52 0.42 -3.71 -6.37
C CYS A 52 0.24 -3.19 -4.94
N LEU A 53 -0.93 -3.43 -4.36
CA LEU A 53 -1.35 -2.90 -3.07
C LEU A 53 -1.52 -4.06 -2.09
N ILE A 54 -0.74 -4.10 -1.02
CA ILE A 54 -0.77 -5.16 -0.01
C ILE A 54 -1.27 -4.58 1.32
N ASN A 55 -2.30 -5.17 1.92
CA ASN A 55 -2.86 -4.74 3.22
C ASN A 55 -3.20 -3.23 3.27
N VAL A 56 -3.66 -2.64 2.17
CA VAL A 56 -3.90 -1.20 2.07
C VAL A 56 -5.28 -0.82 2.58
N VAL A 57 -5.33 0.19 3.44
CA VAL A 57 -6.57 0.79 3.95
C VAL A 57 -6.92 2.03 3.13
N SER A 58 -8.16 2.13 2.64
CA SER A 58 -8.64 3.25 1.81
C SER A 58 -9.46 4.30 2.56
N THR A 59 -9.84 3.99 3.79
CA THR A 59 -10.73 4.76 4.66
C THR A 59 -9.96 5.61 5.68
N PRO A 60 -10.60 6.64 6.27
CA PRO A 60 -10.09 7.29 7.47
C PRO A 60 -9.94 6.31 8.64
N ALA A 61 -9.12 6.66 9.63
CA ALA A 61 -9.01 5.86 10.83
C ALA A 61 -10.33 5.80 11.60
N GLY A 62 -10.75 4.60 12.01
CA GLY A 62 -11.89 4.43 12.90
C GLY A 62 -11.61 5.02 14.29
N TRP A 63 -12.64 5.34 15.07
CA TRP A 63 -12.47 5.94 16.40
C TRP A 63 -11.63 5.08 17.36
N ILE A 64 -11.81 3.77 17.32
CA ILE A 64 -11.06 2.81 18.13
C ILE A 64 -9.60 2.77 17.67
N GLU A 65 -9.36 2.65 16.36
CA GLU A 65 -8.00 2.70 15.77
C GLU A 65 -7.30 4.00 16.16
N TYR A 66 -8.00 5.13 16.04
CA TYR A 66 -7.49 6.45 16.39
C TYR A 66 -7.04 6.52 17.85
N GLY A 67 -7.86 6.01 18.77
CA GLY A 67 -7.54 5.97 20.20
C GLY A 67 -6.26 5.17 20.49
N TYR A 68 -6.17 3.94 19.98
CA TYR A 68 -5.00 3.08 20.19
C TYR A 68 -3.74 3.66 19.58
N GLN A 69 -3.78 4.10 18.32
CA GLN A 69 -2.62 4.67 17.63
C GLN A 69 -2.15 5.97 18.28
N LYS A 70 -3.08 6.81 18.78
CA LYS A 70 -2.71 8.04 19.48
C LYS A 70 -2.04 7.76 20.82
N LEU A 71 -2.51 6.76 21.55
CA LEU A 71 -1.90 6.33 22.80
C LEU A 71 -0.49 5.77 22.54
N ASN A 72 -0.31 4.92 21.54
CA ASN A 72 0.99 4.37 21.15
C ASN A 72 1.96 5.46 20.71
N SER A 73 1.52 6.43 19.91
CA SER A 73 2.37 7.58 19.52
C SER A 73 2.79 8.42 20.73
N ARG A 74 1.92 8.60 21.73
CA ARG A 74 2.29 9.28 22.99
C ARG A 74 3.33 8.48 23.78
N TYR A 75 3.19 7.17 23.88
CA TYR A 75 4.18 6.32 24.54
C TYR A 75 5.52 6.33 23.81
N LEU A 76 5.53 6.18 22.48
CA LEU A 76 6.75 6.27 21.67
C LEU A 76 7.50 7.59 21.88
N LYS A 77 6.80 8.71 22.00
CA LYS A 77 7.41 10.03 22.23
C LYS A 77 7.93 10.24 23.65
N SER A 78 7.25 9.70 24.65
CA SER A 78 7.55 9.97 26.06
C SER A 78 8.46 8.93 26.70
N LYS A 79 8.27 7.66 26.34
CA LYS A 79 8.93 6.49 26.97
C LYS A 79 9.73 5.64 25.97
N GLY A 80 9.64 5.92 24.67
CA GLY A 80 10.28 5.11 23.64
C GLY A 80 9.53 3.81 23.34
N MET A 81 10.26 2.80 22.87
CA MET A 81 9.70 1.50 22.49
C MET A 81 9.39 0.66 23.74
N THR A 82 8.20 0.86 24.33
CA THR A 82 7.75 0.06 25.49
C THR A 82 7.19 -1.29 25.03
N GLN A 83 7.11 -2.26 25.94
CA GLN A 83 6.52 -3.59 25.66
C GLN A 83 5.11 -3.48 25.07
N GLY A 84 4.23 -2.64 25.64
CA GLY A 84 2.87 -2.48 25.09
C GLY A 84 2.82 -1.87 23.68
N VAL A 85 3.79 -1.01 23.33
CA VAL A 85 3.91 -0.50 21.95
C VAL A 85 4.43 -1.59 21.03
N MET A 86 5.42 -2.36 21.48
CA MET A 86 5.95 -3.51 20.76
C MET A 86 4.84 -4.51 20.44
N ASP A 87 4.07 -4.91 21.45
CA ASP A 87 2.96 -5.84 21.30
C ASP A 87 1.91 -5.34 20.30
N TYR A 88 1.63 -4.03 20.32
CA TYR A 88 0.75 -3.43 19.33
C TYR A 88 1.32 -3.48 17.92
N LEU A 89 2.59 -3.13 17.73
CA LEU A 89 3.25 -3.18 16.42
C LEU A 89 3.29 -4.61 15.88
N MET A 90 3.61 -5.58 16.74
CA MET A 90 3.57 -7.00 16.39
C MET A 90 2.16 -7.42 15.98
N TRP A 91 1.13 -7.08 16.76
CA TRP A 91 -0.24 -7.36 16.38
C TRP A 91 -0.66 -6.70 15.05
N HIS A 92 -0.23 -5.46 14.80
CA HIS A 92 -0.58 -4.72 13.58
C HIS A 92 -0.03 -5.37 12.30
N HIS A 93 1.16 -5.97 12.38
CA HIS A 93 1.82 -6.63 11.25
C HIS A 93 1.35 -8.07 11.08
N PHE A 94 1.25 -8.78 12.19
CA PHE A 94 1.13 -10.23 12.18
C PHE A 94 -0.29 -10.74 12.50
N GLY A 95 -1.17 -9.91 13.02
CA GLY A 95 -2.46 -10.35 13.54
C GLY A 95 -2.32 -11.20 14.81
N LYS A 96 -3.33 -12.03 15.09
CA LYS A 96 -3.36 -12.88 16.28
C LYS A 96 -2.60 -14.19 16.06
N GLY A 97 -1.99 -14.72 17.12
CA GLY A 97 -1.43 -16.08 17.15
C GLY A 97 -0.10 -16.27 16.42
N THR A 98 0.61 -15.19 16.09
CA THR A 98 1.77 -15.31 15.20
C THR A 98 3.03 -15.79 15.88
N GLU A 99 3.22 -15.51 17.16
CA GLU A 99 4.33 -16.10 17.93
C GLU A 99 4.27 -17.63 17.96
N GLU A 100 3.07 -18.19 17.91
CA GLU A 100 2.84 -19.63 17.83
C GLU A 100 3.05 -20.16 16.40
N ARG A 101 2.67 -19.39 15.37
CA ARG A 101 2.79 -19.79 13.96
C ARG A 101 4.21 -19.69 13.42
N ASN A 102 4.94 -18.62 13.75
CA ASN A 102 6.25 -18.33 13.18
C ASN A 102 7.13 -17.55 14.18
N HIS A 103 7.62 -18.26 15.19
CA HIS A 103 8.40 -17.70 16.29
C HIS A 103 9.70 -17.02 15.82
N ASP A 104 10.38 -17.57 14.81
CA ASP A 104 11.63 -16.98 14.31
C ASP A 104 11.39 -15.64 13.63
N LEU A 105 10.38 -15.54 12.76
CA LEU A 105 10.02 -14.28 12.12
C LEU A 105 9.54 -13.25 13.15
N ALA A 106 8.74 -13.69 14.13
CA ALA A 106 8.31 -12.83 15.22
C ALA A 106 9.50 -12.26 16.00
N ARG A 107 10.50 -13.10 16.35
CA ARG A 107 11.71 -12.66 17.04
C ARG A 107 12.52 -11.63 16.22
N VAL A 108 12.70 -11.86 14.92
CA VAL A 108 13.42 -10.93 14.04
C VAL A 108 12.75 -9.56 13.99
N TYR A 109 11.42 -9.52 13.87
CA TYR A 109 10.67 -8.25 13.92
C TYR A 109 10.75 -7.58 15.31
N ARG A 110 10.76 -8.42 16.37
CA ARG A 110 11.18 -8.12 17.75
C ARG A 110 12.35 -7.15 17.81
N GLU A 111 13.48 -7.73 17.43
CA GLU A 111 14.80 -7.12 17.45
C GLU A 111 14.89 -5.92 16.50
N TYR A 112 14.23 -6.00 15.34
CA TYR A 112 14.16 -4.90 14.38
C TYR A 112 13.50 -3.64 14.98
N PHE A 113 12.33 -3.77 15.61
CA PHE A 113 11.67 -2.62 16.23
C PHE A 113 12.45 -2.08 17.44
N GLU A 114 13.13 -2.95 18.18
CA GLU A 114 13.89 -2.55 19.37
C GLU A 114 15.18 -1.79 19.00
N HIS A 115 15.86 -2.19 17.94
CA HIS A 115 17.21 -1.69 17.63
C HIS A 115 17.32 -0.85 16.36
N SER A 116 16.41 -1.01 15.41
CA SER A 116 16.52 -0.40 14.07
C SER A 116 15.55 0.75 13.84
N VAL A 117 14.53 0.91 14.69
CA VAL A 117 13.47 1.92 14.49
C VAL A 117 13.56 3.03 15.55
N HIS A 118 13.77 4.26 15.09
CA HIS A 118 13.78 5.42 15.98
C HIS A 118 12.35 5.74 16.50
N PRO A 119 12.08 5.63 17.82
CA PRO A 119 10.72 5.75 18.35
C PRO A 119 10.05 7.10 18.04
N GLY A 120 10.81 8.21 18.10
CA GLY A 120 10.28 9.54 17.82
C GLY A 120 9.84 9.72 16.35
N ASN A 121 10.55 9.09 15.41
CA ASN A 121 10.23 9.18 13.99
C ASN A 121 9.02 8.30 13.67
N LEU A 122 9.00 7.09 14.24
CA LEU A 122 7.85 6.19 14.13
C LEU A 122 6.59 6.84 14.71
N ALA A 123 6.69 7.48 15.87
CA ALA A 123 5.56 8.17 16.49
C ALA A 123 4.99 9.27 15.59
N ALA A 124 5.87 10.02 14.93
CA ALA A 124 5.49 11.09 14.00
C ALA A 124 4.82 10.54 12.74
N PHE A 125 5.32 9.41 12.23
CA PHE A 125 4.72 8.70 11.10
C PHE A 125 3.33 8.13 11.45
N ILE A 126 3.20 7.41 12.56
CA ILE A 126 1.92 6.89 13.06
C ILE A 126 0.91 8.03 13.25
N ASP A 127 1.34 9.14 13.85
CA ASP A 127 0.50 10.32 14.03
C ASP A 127 0.06 10.94 12.69
N SER A 128 0.88 10.85 11.64
CA SER A 128 0.51 11.30 10.30
C SER A 128 -0.51 10.34 9.67
N TYR A 129 -0.24 9.04 9.74
CA TYR A 129 -1.08 8.01 9.12
C TYR A 129 -2.45 7.85 9.77
N VAL A 130 -2.56 7.98 11.09
CA VAL A 130 -3.86 7.94 11.80
C VAL A 130 -4.76 9.11 11.42
N ARG A 131 -4.18 10.23 10.92
CA ARG A 131 -4.92 11.39 10.43
C ARG A 131 -5.20 11.34 8.91
N ARG A 132 -4.96 10.19 8.26
CA ARG A 132 -5.29 10.01 6.85
C ARG A 132 -6.76 10.32 6.59
N THR A 133 -7.00 11.00 5.47
CA THR A 133 -8.34 11.24 4.93
C THR A 133 -8.80 10.03 4.13
N ASP A 134 -10.08 9.99 3.73
CA ASP A 134 -10.53 8.99 2.76
C ASP A 134 -9.78 9.17 1.43
N LEU A 135 -9.48 8.07 0.71
CA LEU A 135 -8.86 8.17 -0.61
C LEU A 135 -9.74 8.89 -1.65
N GLY A 136 -11.05 9.02 -1.39
CA GLY A 136 -11.99 9.68 -2.29
C GLY A 136 -12.31 8.86 -3.54
N ILE A 137 -11.97 7.57 -3.54
CA ILE A 137 -12.24 6.66 -4.65
C ILE A 137 -13.59 5.98 -4.48
N SER A 138 -14.37 5.93 -5.55
CA SER A 138 -15.65 5.24 -5.60
C SER A 138 -15.83 4.54 -6.93
N ARG A 139 -16.47 3.39 -6.90
CA ARG A 139 -16.86 2.67 -8.12
C ARG A 139 -18.00 3.46 -8.78
N SER A 140 -17.70 4.17 -9.85
CA SER A 140 -18.75 4.73 -10.70
C SER A 140 -19.47 3.57 -11.40
N THR A 141 -20.65 3.20 -10.93
CA THR A 141 -21.57 2.45 -11.78
C THR A 141 -22.00 3.40 -12.89
N PRO A 142 -21.90 3.02 -14.18
CA PRO A 142 -22.55 3.78 -15.24
C PRO A 142 -24.07 3.58 -15.08
N THR A 143 -24.67 4.27 -14.12
CA THR A 143 -26.12 4.43 -14.03
C THR A 143 -26.50 5.64 -14.86
N SER A 144 -27.41 5.41 -15.80
CA SER A 144 -27.92 6.35 -16.79
C SER A 144 -28.72 7.53 -16.20
N GLU A 145 -28.68 7.78 -14.89
CA GLU A 145 -29.62 8.67 -14.20
C GLU A 145 -29.00 9.93 -13.60
N SER A 146 -27.67 10.11 -13.65
CA SER A 146 -27.00 11.28 -13.03
C SER A 146 -26.48 12.34 -14.01
N CYS A 147 -26.92 12.32 -15.27
CA CYS A 147 -26.57 13.36 -16.25
C CYS A 147 -27.79 14.19 -16.66
N PRO A 148 -28.02 15.38 -16.06
CA PRO A 148 -28.74 16.45 -16.75
C PRO A 148 -27.99 16.76 -18.06
N ALA A 149 -28.73 16.89 -19.15
CA ALA A 149 -28.19 17.05 -20.49
C ALA A 149 -27.04 18.07 -20.57
N GLY A 150 -25.89 17.66 -21.11
CA GLY A 150 -24.91 18.59 -21.70
C GLY A 150 -23.51 18.69 -21.08
N ARG A 151 -23.15 17.92 -20.04
CA ARG A 151 -21.77 17.95 -19.52
C ARG A 151 -21.15 16.54 -19.45
N ARG A 152 -20.58 16.08 -20.57
CA ARG A 152 -19.64 14.94 -20.58
C ARG A 152 -18.37 15.35 -19.84
N LEU A 153 -18.27 15.02 -18.57
CA LEU A 153 -16.99 14.91 -17.86
C LEU A 153 -16.89 13.48 -17.33
N SER A 154 -16.27 12.63 -18.13
CA SER A 154 -15.75 11.33 -17.70
C SER A 154 -14.60 11.56 -16.70
N MET A 155 -14.89 12.06 -15.50
CA MET A 155 -13.96 11.95 -14.40
C MET A 155 -14.11 10.55 -13.82
N SER A 156 -13.14 9.68 -14.09
CA SER A 156 -13.04 8.42 -13.38
C SER A 156 -12.95 8.72 -11.88
N THR A 157 -13.94 8.25 -11.12
CA THR A 157 -14.00 8.45 -9.67
C THR A 157 -13.11 7.47 -8.92
N THR A 158 -12.28 6.68 -9.62
CA THR A 158 -11.42 5.64 -9.06
C THR A 158 -10.06 5.62 -9.77
N LEU A 159 -9.18 4.73 -9.32
CA LEU A 159 -7.85 4.55 -9.89
C LEU A 159 -7.94 3.98 -11.32
N GLN A 160 -7.20 4.58 -12.25
CA GLN A 160 -7.37 4.34 -13.69
C GLN A 160 -6.45 3.25 -14.25
N MET A 161 -5.39 2.91 -13.53
CA MET A 161 -4.40 1.90 -13.89
C MET A 161 -4.82 0.50 -13.42
N PRO A 162 -4.26 -0.57 -13.99
CA PRO A 162 -4.41 -1.92 -13.47
C PRO A 162 -3.88 -2.07 -12.04
N ILE A 163 -4.61 -2.82 -11.20
CA ILE A 163 -4.29 -2.99 -9.79
C ILE A 163 -4.38 -4.47 -9.40
N ILE A 164 -3.37 -4.95 -8.68
CA ILE A 164 -3.47 -6.20 -7.92
C ILE A 164 -3.51 -5.85 -6.42
N ASN A 165 -4.64 -6.12 -5.78
CA ASN A 165 -4.88 -5.90 -4.36
C ASN A 165 -4.71 -7.23 -3.62
N VAL A 166 -3.75 -7.31 -2.69
CA VAL A 166 -3.33 -8.56 -2.06
C VAL A 166 -3.48 -8.46 -0.54
N CYS A 167 -3.95 -9.54 0.07
CA CYS A 167 -4.06 -9.67 1.53
C CYS A 167 -3.65 -11.08 1.98
N GLY A 168 -2.98 -11.17 3.12
CA GLY A 168 -2.82 -12.45 3.82
C GLY A 168 -4.14 -12.89 4.46
N ALA A 169 -4.46 -14.17 4.46
CA ALA A 169 -5.69 -14.71 5.05
C ALA A 169 -5.79 -14.52 6.57
N LEU A 170 -4.65 -14.30 7.24
CA LEU A 170 -4.53 -14.06 8.69
C LEU A 170 -4.20 -12.60 9.02
N SER A 171 -4.19 -11.72 8.00
CA SER A 171 -3.90 -10.30 8.15
C SER A 171 -5.03 -9.59 8.91
N PRO A 172 -4.71 -8.68 9.85
CA PRO A 172 -5.73 -7.88 10.52
C PRO A 172 -6.43 -6.88 9.59
N HIS A 173 -5.88 -6.64 8.40
CA HIS A 173 -6.36 -5.66 7.41
C HIS A 173 -7.28 -6.26 6.34
N GLN A 174 -7.72 -7.52 6.51
CA GLN A 174 -8.49 -8.23 5.48
C GLN A 174 -9.74 -7.47 5.04
N GLU A 175 -10.56 -7.02 5.99
CA GLU A 175 -11.79 -6.28 5.71
C GLU A 175 -11.50 -4.92 5.03
N ASP A 176 -10.38 -4.29 5.37
CA ASP A 176 -9.95 -3.05 4.73
C ASP A 176 -9.58 -3.26 3.26
N THR A 177 -8.91 -4.39 2.94
CA THR A 177 -8.59 -4.72 1.53
C THR A 177 -9.83 -5.06 0.71
N VAL A 178 -10.83 -5.70 1.33
CA VAL A 178 -12.14 -5.96 0.70
C VAL A 178 -12.86 -4.64 0.43
N THR A 179 -12.85 -3.73 1.41
CA THR A 179 -13.41 -2.38 1.27
C THR A 179 -12.73 -1.61 0.14
N LEU A 180 -11.40 -1.63 0.07
CA LEU A 180 -10.64 -1.04 -1.04
C LEU A 180 -11.10 -1.64 -2.38
N ASN A 181 -11.15 -2.98 -2.50
CA ASN A 181 -11.54 -3.65 -3.73
C ASN A 181 -12.96 -3.26 -4.20
N SER A 182 -13.90 -3.05 -3.28
CA SER A 182 -15.26 -2.61 -3.60
C SER A 182 -15.32 -1.22 -4.25
N ARG A 183 -14.29 -0.38 -4.04
CA ARG A 183 -14.16 0.97 -4.60
C ARG A 183 -13.36 1.03 -5.91
N LEU A 184 -12.70 -0.07 -6.29
CA LEU A 184 -11.94 -0.18 -7.53
C LEU A 184 -12.81 -0.62 -8.72
N ASP A 185 -12.33 -0.34 -9.92
CA ASP A 185 -12.92 -0.79 -11.19
C ASP A 185 -12.65 -2.30 -11.40
N PRO A 186 -13.69 -3.16 -11.38
CA PRO A 186 -13.53 -4.61 -11.48
C PRO A 186 -12.94 -5.08 -12.81
N THR A 187 -12.94 -4.24 -13.85
CA THR A 187 -12.33 -4.58 -15.14
C THR A 187 -10.81 -4.41 -15.15
N LYS A 188 -10.27 -3.66 -14.18
CA LYS A 188 -8.84 -3.33 -14.07
C LYS A 188 -8.19 -3.82 -12.78
N SER A 189 -8.99 -4.16 -11.77
CA SER A 189 -8.49 -4.62 -10.47
C SER A 189 -8.74 -6.11 -10.24
N SER A 190 -7.74 -6.80 -9.71
CA SER A 190 -7.88 -8.14 -9.13
C SER A 190 -7.65 -8.09 -7.61
N TRP A 191 -8.38 -8.91 -6.86
CA TRP A 191 -8.16 -9.09 -5.42
C TRP A 191 -7.76 -10.54 -5.13
N MET A 192 -6.65 -10.71 -4.39
CA MET A 192 -6.08 -12.00 -4.05
C MET A 192 -5.92 -12.12 -2.55
N LYS A 193 -6.47 -13.20 -1.98
CA LYS A 193 -6.23 -13.60 -0.60
C LYS A 193 -5.29 -14.79 -0.58
N ILE A 194 -4.14 -14.64 0.09
CA ILE A 194 -3.12 -15.68 0.18
C ILE A 194 -3.29 -16.44 1.49
N SER A 195 -3.49 -17.75 1.38
CA SER A 195 -3.70 -18.63 2.54
C SER A 195 -2.45 -18.77 3.40
N ASP A 196 -2.69 -19.03 4.69
CA ASP A 196 -1.71 -19.39 5.71
C ASP A 196 -0.66 -18.31 5.99
N CYS A 197 -0.97 -17.04 5.69
CA CYS A 197 -0.10 -15.94 6.02
C CYS A 197 -0.82 -14.66 6.50
N SER A 198 -0.12 -13.85 7.29
CA SER A 198 -0.48 -12.46 7.57
C SER A 198 0.34 -11.51 6.70
N MET A 199 1.67 -11.62 6.82
CA MET A 199 2.63 -10.82 6.07
C MET A 199 3.07 -11.56 4.83
N VAL A 200 2.49 -11.20 3.69
CA VAL A 200 2.65 -11.93 2.43
C VAL A 200 4.10 -11.94 1.93
N LEU A 201 4.82 -10.82 2.07
CA LEU A 201 6.18 -10.69 1.54
C LEU A 201 7.19 -11.51 2.35
N GLU A 202 6.93 -11.65 3.65
CA GLU A 202 7.86 -12.23 4.60
C GLU A 202 7.57 -13.71 4.88
N GLU A 203 6.28 -14.07 5.01
CA GLU A 203 5.89 -15.46 5.31
C GLU A 203 5.83 -16.32 4.05
N VAL A 204 5.42 -15.76 2.90
CA VAL A 204 5.23 -16.52 1.64
C VAL A 204 5.69 -15.76 0.39
N PRO A 205 6.96 -15.30 0.33
CA PRO A 205 7.49 -14.53 -0.80
C PRO A 205 7.32 -15.23 -2.14
N GLN A 206 7.40 -16.57 -2.19
CA GLN A 206 7.27 -17.31 -3.44
C GLN A 206 5.90 -17.11 -4.10
N LYS A 207 4.82 -17.18 -3.31
CA LYS A 207 3.44 -16.97 -3.80
C LYS A 207 3.26 -15.53 -4.29
N MET A 208 3.84 -14.56 -3.58
CA MET A 208 3.79 -13.17 -4.00
C MET A 208 4.56 -12.90 -5.30
N CYS A 209 5.76 -13.46 -5.44
CA CYS A 209 6.57 -13.33 -6.64
C CYS A 209 5.86 -13.92 -7.86
N GLU A 210 5.18 -15.06 -7.69
CA GLU A 210 4.36 -15.66 -8.76
C GLU A 210 3.18 -14.76 -9.13
N ALA A 211 2.43 -14.26 -8.15
CA ALA A 211 1.32 -13.34 -8.38
C ALA A 211 1.77 -12.06 -9.11
N LEU A 212 2.89 -11.47 -8.68
CA LEU A 212 3.48 -10.28 -9.30
C LEU A 212 3.95 -10.57 -10.73
N ARG A 213 4.60 -11.72 -10.97
CA ARG A 213 5.02 -12.13 -12.31
C ARG A 213 3.83 -12.25 -13.25
N LEU A 214 2.77 -12.94 -12.83
CA LEU A 214 1.56 -13.12 -13.65
C LEU A 214 0.87 -11.78 -13.93
N PHE A 215 0.80 -10.90 -12.92
CA PHE A 215 0.26 -9.56 -13.08
C PHE A 215 1.04 -8.74 -14.12
N LEU A 216 2.37 -8.69 -13.99
CA LEU A 216 3.24 -7.99 -14.95
C LEU A 216 3.18 -8.59 -16.35
N GLN A 217 3.09 -9.92 -16.48
CA GLN A 217 2.89 -10.58 -17.77
C GLN A 217 1.56 -10.21 -18.43
N GLY A 218 0.49 -10.08 -17.64
CA GLY A 218 -0.82 -9.60 -18.11
C GLY A 218 -0.76 -8.17 -18.67
N LEU A 219 0.14 -7.35 -18.16
CA LEU A 219 0.41 -5.98 -18.65
C LEU A 219 1.35 -5.94 -19.86
N GLY A 220 1.92 -7.08 -20.25
CA GLY A 220 2.84 -7.19 -21.38
C GLY A 220 4.33 -7.13 -21.01
N TYR A 221 4.68 -7.02 -19.73
CA TYR A 221 6.08 -7.08 -19.30
C TYR A 221 6.61 -8.52 -19.27
N GLY A 222 7.92 -8.69 -19.45
CA GLY A 222 8.59 -9.99 -19.26
C GLY A 222 8.27 -11.07 -20.30
N LYS A 223 7.72 -10.70 -21.46
CA LYS A 223 7.65 -11.60 -22.62
C LYS A 223 9.05 -11.73 -23.26
N PRO A 224 9.60 -12.95 -23.47
CA PRO A 224 10.82 -13.11 -24.26
C PRO A 224 10.52 -12.70 -25.71
N ASN A 225 11.24 -11.69 -26.21
CA ASN A 225 11.11 -11.20 -27.58
C ASN A 225 11.36 -12.33 -28.60
N GLN A 226 10.33 -12.73 -29.34
CA GLN A 226 10.50 -13.42 -30.63
C GLN A 226 10.47 -12.39 -31.76
N SER A 227 11.46 -11.48 -31.84
CA SER A 227 11.97 -10.88 -33.09
C SER A 227 12.91 -9.69 -32.82
N SER A 228 14.10 -9.79 -33.42
CA SER A 228 14.98 -8.71 -33.89
C SER A 228 15.58 -7.70 -32.90
N CYS A 229 16.86 -7.96 -32.59
CA CYS A 229 18.00 -7.03 -32.59
C CYS A 229 17.74 -5.53 -32.28
N THR A 230 18.35 -5.08 -31.19
CA THR A 230 18.56 -3.66 -30.79
C THR A 230 17.38 -2.97 -30.09
N THR A 231 17.04 -3.41 -28.88
CA THR A 231 16.64 -2.53 -27.77
C THR A 231 16.86 -3.28 -26.45
N ILE A 232 18.12 -3.32 -26.03
CA ILE A 232 18.45 -3.63 -24.63
C ILE A 232 18.18 -2.32 -23.87
N TYR A 233 17.41 -2.39 -22.77
CA TYR A 233 16.97 -1.28 -21.91
C TYR A 233 15.87 -0.35 -22.46
N ARG A 234 14.60 -0.78 -22.43
CA ARG A 234 13.45 0.14 -22.51
C ARG A 234 12.39 -0.13 -21.44
N TYR A 235 12.81 -0.40 -20.20
CA TYR A 235 11.89 -0.43 -19.07
C TYR A 235 12.64 0.06 -17.83
N ASN A 236 12.65 1.37 -17.62
CA ASN A 236 12.97 1.97 -16.32
C ASN A 236 11.80 1.69 -15.35
N ILE A 237 11.50 0.42 -15.08
CA ILE A 237 10.53 0.04 -14.06
C ILE A 237 11.29 0.08 -12.73
N LEU A 238 11.32 1.26 -12.11
CA LEU A 238 11.68 1.36 -10.72
C LEU A 238 10.49 0.86 -9.92
N LEU A 239 10.61 -0.33 -9.33
CA LEU A 239 9.68 -0.80 -8.31
C LEU A 239 9.93 0.07 -7.07
N ILE A 240 9.19 1.17 -6.95
CA ILE A 240 9.22 1.97 -5.73
C ILE A 240 8.42 1.18 -4.70
N THR A 241 9.14 0.42 -3.89
CA THR A 241 8.57 -0.21 -2.70
C THR A 241 8.57 0.81 -1.57
N ILE A 242 7.40 1.33 -1.22
CA ILE A 242 7.24 2.10 0.02
C ILE A 242 6.86 1.10 1.12
N LEU A 243 7.87 0.49 1.74
CA LEU A 243 7.72 -0.22 3.02
C LEU A 243 7.79 0.83 4.13
N LEU A 244 6.72 1.61 4.29
CA LEU A 244 6.58 2.47 5.47
C LEU A 244 5.72 1.74 6.49
N THR A 245 6.31 0.65 7.01
CA THR A 245 6.04 -0.07 8.28
C THR A 245 6.90 -1.31 8.26
#